data_AF-A0A849GW56-F1
#
_entry.id   AF-A0A849GW56-F1
#
_cell.length_a   1.000
_cell.length_b   1.000
_cell.length_c   1.000
_cell.angle_alpha   90.00
_cell.angle_beta   90.00
_cell.angle_gamma   90.00
#
_symmetry.space_group_name_H-M   'P 1'
#
loop_
_entity.id
_entity.type
_entity.pdbx_description
1 polymer ?
#
loop_
_entity_poly.entity_id
_entity_poly.type
_entity_poly.pdbx_seq_one_letter_code
_entity_poly.pdbx_strand_id
1 'polypeptide(L)'
;ASYAAEGDGAVRIRGAAWHETTPYTVKLEGARIAGYQTILLALLRDPRYVAAADLWARDIETRCREKALARTNAGPDDFDIEIRLIGQDATLGDLETAAPGATEIGALGIVTATSQPLAAEVAKLLNPYLLHHPLTAEEEQPTFAFPFSPAEIDRGAVYEFCLNHVLALDDPMDAFTLEVTDA
;
A
#
# COMPACT_ATOMS: atom_id res chain seq x y z
N ALA A 1 8.71 36.06 12.86
CA ALA A 1 9.27 35.86 11.50
C ALA A 1 8.42 36.57 10.46
N SER A 2 9.02 37.00 9.36
CA SER A 2 8.36 37.59 8.18
C SER A 2 8.59 36.68 6.97
N TYR A 3 7.56 36.55 6.14
CA TYR A 3 7.54 35.69 4.95
C TYR A 3 7.33 36.59 3.73
N ALA A 4 8.26 36.56 2.78
CA ALA A 4 8.18 37.34 1.55
C ALA A 4 8.37 36.42 0.33
N ALA A 5 7.45 36.48 -0.63
CA ALA A 5 7.63 35.77 -1.90
C ALA A 5 8.79 36.40 -2.69
N GLU A 6 9.65 35.57 -3.29
CA GLU A 6 10.79 36.05 -4.11
C GLU A 6 10.64 35.73 -5.61
N GLY A 7 9.48 35.23 -6.02
CA GLY A 7 9.24 34.75 -7.40
C GLY A 7 9.42 33.24 -7.53
N ASP A 8 8.90 32.66 -8.62
CA ASP A 8 9.02 31.23 -8.96
C ASP A 8 8.59 30.25 -7.85
N GLY A 9 7.59 30.62 -7.03
CA GLY A 9 7.13 29.82 -5.91
C GLY A 9 8.07 29.80 -4.69
N ALA A 10 9.15 30.59 -4.71
CA ALA A 10 10.08 30.70 -3.60
C ALA A 10 9.58 31.70 -2.53
N VAL A 11 9.82 31.36 -1.27
CA VAL A 11 9.53 32.21 -0.10
C VAL A 11 10.81 32.43 0.68
N ARG A 12 11.20 33.69 0.89
CA ARG A 12 12.26 34.06 1.81
C ARG A 12 11.68 34.33 3.19
N ILE A 13 12.30 33.70 4.19
CA ILE A 13 11.95 33.86 5.60
C ILE A 13 13.04 34.68 6.29
N ARG A 14 12.68 35.75 6.99
CA ARG A 14 13.60 36.59 7.78
C ARG A 14 13.05 36.86 9.17
N GLY A 15 13.94 37.12 10.13
CA GLY A 15 13.56 37.47 11.50
C GLY A 15 12.91 36.30 12.26
N ALA A 16 13.35 35.07 12.01
CA ALA A 16 13.12 33.99 12.95
C ALA A 16 13.89 34.33 14.23
N ALA A 17 13.19 34.38 15.35
CA ALA A 17 13.78 34.55 16.66
C ALA A 17 13.68 33.21 17.39
N TRP A 18 14.78 32.79 18.01
CA TRP A 18 14.74 31.68 18.94
C TRP A 18 14.03 32.15 20.20
N HIS A 19 13.01 31.40 20.62
CA HIS A 19 12.32 31.63 21.88
C HIS A 19 12.68 30.46 22.80
N GLU A 20 13.35 30.75 23.90
CA GLU A 20 13.59 29.74 24.93
C GLU A 20 12.24 29.32 25.52
N THR A 21 11.87 28.06 25.30
CA THR A 21 10.69 27.45 25.89
C THR A 21 11.14 26.49 26.99
N THR A 22 10.51 26.61 28.17
CA THR A 22 10.68 25.68 29.28
C THR A 22 9.34 25.00 29.55
N PRO A 23 9.28 23.65 29.58
CA PRO A 23 10.39 22.71 29.42
C PRO A 23 10.94 22.65 27.98
N TYR A 24 12.15 22.11 27.82
CA TYR A 24 12.66 21.74 26.50
C TYR A 24 11.78 20.63 25.94
N THR A 25 11.49 20.64 24.63
CA THR A 25 10.61 19.63 24.03
C THR A 25 11.21 19.04 22.78
N VAL A 26 11.02 17.73 22.61
CA VAL A 26 11.33 17.02 21.37
C VAL A 26 10.07 16.44 20.75
N LYS A 27 10.03 16.40 19.42
CA LYS A 27 8.98 15.70 18.69
C LYS A 27 9.35 14.21 18.64
N LEU A 28 8.48 13.38 19.17
CA LEU A 28 8.59 11.94 19.13
C LEU A 28 7.65 11.42 18.03
N GLU A 29 8.26 10.81 17.02
CA GLU A 29 7.56 10.12 15.94
C GLU A 29 7.90 8.64 15.99
N GLY A 30 6.92 7.78 15.73
CA GLY A 30 7.09 6.34 15.79
C GLY A 30 6.28 5.64 14.71
N ALA A 31 6.86 4.56 14.19
CA ALA A 31 6.21 3.65 13.27
C ALA A 31 6.29 2.23 13.84
N ARG A 32 5.28 1.42 13.53
CA ARG A 32 5.25 -0.01 13.88
C ARG A 32 4.97 -0.85 12.65
N ILE A 33 5.35 -2.12 12.70
CA ILE A 33 4.98 -3.08 11.65
C ILE A 33 3.46 -3.21 11.64
N ALA A 34 2.86 -2.97 10.48
CA ALA A 34 1.43 -3.07 10.22
C ALA A 34 1.05 -4.38 9.50
N GLY A 35 2.04 -5.20 9.17
CA GLY A 35 1.88 -6.47 8.47
C GLY A 35 3.03 -6.73 7.52
N TYR A 36 2.84 -7.72 6.65
CA TYR A 36 3.77 -8.12 5.61
C TYR A 36 3.01 -8.20 4.29
N GLN A 37 3.65 -7.79 3.20
CA GLN A 37 3.01 -7.76 1.90
C GLN A 37 3.66 -8.70 0.89
N THR A 38 2.82 -9.29 0.04
CA THR A 38 3.19 -9.90 -1.24
C THR A 38 2.27 -9.35 -2.31
N ILE A 39 2.83 -8.93 -3.44
CA ILE A 39 2.08 -8.32 -4.54
C ILE A 39 2.15 -9.15 -5.82
N LEU A 40 1.14 -9.01 -6.67
CA LEU A 40 1.12 -9.51 -8.04
C LEU A 40 0.58 -8.41 -8.97
N LEU A 41 1.01 -8.37 -10.22
CA LEU A 41 0.49 -7.42 -11.20
C LEU A 41 0.04 -8.15 -12.47
N ALA A 42 -1.25 -8.14 -12.76
CA ALA A 42 -1.80 -8.62 -14.04
C ALA A 42 -2.13 -7.43 -14.96
N LEU A 43 -1.99 -7.63 -16.26
CA LEU A 43 -2.37 -6.64 -17.28
C LEU A 43 -3.64 -7.09 -18.01
N LEU A 44 -4.68 -6.26 -17.95
CA LEU A 44 -5.96 -6.44 -18.63
C LEU A 44 -6.00 -5.57 -19.88
N ARG A 45 -6.17 -6.18 -21.05
CA ARG A 45 -6.23 -5.47 -22.34
C ARG A 45 -7.48 -5.75 -23.15
N ASP A 46 -8.16 -6.87 -22.90
CA ASP A 46 -9.43 -7.14 -23.56
C ASP A 46 -10.47 -6.06 -23.17
N PRO A 47 -11.10 -5.36 -24.13
CA PRO A 47 -12.03 -4.27 -23.85
C PRO A 47 -13.18 -4.64 -22.91
N ARG A 48 -13.64 -5.91 -22.93
CA ARG A 48 -14.69 -6.39 -22.03
C ARG A 48 -14.21 -6.44 -20.58
N TYR A 49 -12.99 -6.92 -20.35
CA TYR A 49 -12.38 -6.98 -19.02
C TYR A 49 -11.97 -5.60 -18.53
N VAL A 50 -11.47 -4.74 -19.41
CA VAL A 50 -11.19 -3.34 -19.08
C VAL A 50 -12.47 -2.60 -18.66
N ALA A 51 -13.57 -2.79 -19.39
CA ALA A 51 -14.85 -2.16 -19.07
C ALA A 51 -15.50 -2.69 -17.78
N ALA A 52 -15.15 -3.92 -17.36
CA ALA A 52 -15.70 -4.60 -16.20
C ALA A 52 -14.66 -4.88 -15.11
N ALA A 53 -13.52 -4.17 -15.12
CA ALA A 53 -12.37 -4.47 -14.27
C ALA A 53 -12.71 -4.42 -12.77
N ASP A 54 -13.52 -3.44 -12.35
CA ASP A 54 -14.00 -3.32 -10.96
C ASP A 54 -14.87 -4.52 -10.53
N LEU A 55 -15.82 -4.93 -11.37
CA LEU A 55 -16.67 -6.10 -11.08
C LEU A 55 -15.85 -7.38 -11.00
N TRP A 56 -14.90 -7.54 -11.92
CA TRP A 56 -13.97 -8.67 -11.96
C TRP A 56 -13.08 -8.71 -10.72
N ALA A 57 -12.48 -7.58 -10.34
CA ALA A 57 -11.62 -7.46 -9.16
C ALA A 57 -12.37 -7.81 -7.87
N ARG A 58 -13.58 -7.27 -7.66
CA ARG A 58 -14.39 -7.55 -6.47
C ARG A 58 -14.80 -9.02 -6.34
N ASP A 59 -15.13 -9.67 -7.45
CA ASP A 59 -15.46 -11.10 -7.44
C ASP A 59 -14.23 -11.96 -7.14
N ILE A 60 -13.04 -11.59 -7.65
CA ILE A 60 -11.77 -12.23 -7.27
C ILE A 60 -11.48 -12.06 -5.79
N GLU A 61 -11.55 -10.85 -5.25
CA GLU A 61 -11.29 -10.58 -3.84
C GLU A 61 -12.17 -11.45 -2.93
N THR A 62 -13.47 -11.50 -3.26
CA THR A 62 -14.46 -12.31 -2.52
C THR A 62 -14.10 -13.79 -2.56
N ARG A 63 -13.95 -14.36 -3.77
CA ARG A 63 -13.67 -15.80 -3.93
C ARG A 63 -12.31 -16.21 -3.40
N CYS A 64 -11.29 -15.38 -3.60
CA CYS A 64 -9.95 -15.67 -3.12
C CYS A 64 -9.89 -15.60 -1.60
N ARG A 65 -10.60 -14.66 -0.96
CA ARG A 65 -10.71 -14.60 0.50
C ARG A 65 -11.40 -15.84 1.05
N GLU A 66 -12.53 -16.25 0.49
CA GLU A 66 -13.23 -17.48 0.88
C GLU A 66 -12.32 -18.70 0.74
N LYS A 67 -11.59 -18.81 -0.37
CA LYS A 67 -10.66 -19.91 -0.61
C LYS A 67 -9.49 -19.90 0.37
N ALA A 68 -8.92 -18.73 0.67
CA ALA A 68 -7.82 -18.59 1.62
C ALA A 68 -8.25 -19.00 3.04
N LEU A 69 -9.43 -18.57 3.50
CA LEU A 69 -10.00 -18.99 4.78
C LEU A 69 -10.26 -20.51 4.84
N ALA A 70 -10.64 -21.12 3.71
CA ALA A 70 -10.88 -22.56 3.64
C ALA A 70 -9.62 -23.42 3.51
N ARG A 71 -8.47 -22.84 3.11
CA ARG A 71 -7.24 -23.58 2.75
C ARG A 71 -6.06 -23.31 3.67
N THR A 72 -6.11 -22.24 4.46
CA THR A 72 -5.08 -21.87 5.43
C THR A 72 -5.62 -22.01 6.85
N ASN A 73 -4.76 -21.88 7.85
CA ASN A 73 -5.17 -21.80 9.27
C ASN A 73 -5.43 -20.36 9.72
N ALA A 74 -5.50 -19.40 8.80
CA ALA A 74 -5.68 -17.99 9.09
C ALA A 74 -7.15 -17.66 9.39
N GLY A 75 -7.37 -16.76 10.35
CA GLY A 75 -8.63 -16.09 10.57
C GLY A 75 -8.89 -14.95 9.58
N PRO A 76 -10.11 -14.39 9.57
CA PRO A 76 -10.47 -13.28 8.68
C PRO A 76 -9.66 -12.00 8.91
N ASP A 77 -9.11 -11.81 10.10
CA ASP A 77 -8.30 -10.64 10.46
C ASP A 77 -6.79 -10.87 10.30
N ASP A 78 -6.37 -12.09 9.94
CA ASP A 78 -4.95 -12.43 9.78
C ASP A 78 -4.38 -12.01 8.42
N PHE A 79 -5.25 -11.72 7.45
CA PHE A 79 -4.87 -11.25 6.13
C PHE A 79 -5.97 -10.41 5.47
N ASP A 80 -5.54 -9.62 4.48
CA ASP A 80 -6.39 -8.84 3.61
C ASP A 80 -5.94 -9.00 2.15
N ILE A 81 -6.90 -8.95 1.22
CA ILE A 81 -6.66 -8.99 -0.22
C ILE A 81 -7.31 -7.74 -0.82
N GLU A 82 -6.50 -6.95 -1.52
CA GLU A 82 -6.91 -5.76 -2.24
C GLU A 82 -6.45 -5.89 -3.70
N ILE A 83 -7.27 -5.50 -4.67
CA ILE A 83 -6.91 -5.37 -6.09
C ILE A 83 -7.07 -3.92 -6.51
N ARG A 84 -5.94 -3.23 -6.70
CA ARG A 84 -5.92 -1.86 -7.21
C ARG A 84 -5.88 -1.84 -8.73
N LEU A 85 -6.76 -1.04 -9.35
CA LEU A 85 -6.88 -0.93 -10.80
C LEU A 85 -6.13 0.31 -11.33
N ILE A 86 -4.87 0.11 -11.72
CA ILE A 86 -4.01 1.14 -12.31
C ILE A 86 -4.52 1.46 -13.71
N GLY A 87 -4.82 2.73 -13.98
CA GLY A 87 -5.49 3.18 -15.20
C GLY A 87 -6.99 3.40 -15.02
N GLN A 88 -7.53 3.08 -13.84
CA GLN A 88 -8.90 3.42 -13.46
C GLN A 88 -8.90 4.36 -12.24
N ASP A 89 -8.65 3.85 -11.03
CA ASP A 89 -8.83 4.59 -9.77
C ASP A 89 -7.82 4.21 -8.67
N ALA A 90 -6.77 3.43 -8.97
CA ALA A 90 -5.81 2.91 -7.97
C ALA A 90 -5.18 3.92 -6.97
N THR A 91 -5.19 5.23 -7.27
CA THR A 91 -4.66 6.28 -6.37
C THR A 91 -5.75 6.98 -5.58
N LEU A 92 -6.88 7.33 -6.22
CA LEU A 92 -7.92 8.15 -5.62
C LEU A 92 -9.14 7.34 -5.14
N GLY A 93 -9.27 6.08 -5.57
CA GLY A 93 -10.44 5.24 -5.29
C GLY A 93 -11.73 5.96 -5.66
N ASP A 94 -12.68 5.98 -4.72
CA ASP A 94 -13.97 6.67 -4.87
C ASP A 94 -13.88 8.18 -5.13
N LEU A 95 -12.70 8.79 -4.90
CA LEU A 95 -12.46 10.21 -5.18
C LEU A 95 -12.04 10.46 -6.64
N GLU A 96 -11.93 9.43 -7.47
CA GLU A 96 -11.66 9.59 -8.89
C GLU A 96 -12.86 10.23 -9.61
N THR A 97 -12.58 11.23 -10.44
CA THR A 97 -13.60 12.01 -11.16
C THR A 97 -13.47 11.91 -12.67
N ALA A 98 -12.34 11.40 -13.17
CA ALA A 98 -12.16 11.14 -14.58
C ALA A 98 -13.08 9.99 -15.03
N ALA A 99 -13.61 10.11 -16.25
CA ALA A 99 -14.37 9.02 -16.85
C ALA A 99 -13.45 7.82 -17.16
N PRO A 100 -13.91 6.57 -16.96
CA PRO A 100 -13.16 5.39 -17.38
C PRO A 100 -12.89 5.42 -18.89
N GLY A 101 -11.69 5.03 -19.31
CA GLY A 101 -11.32 5.05 -20.74
C GLY A 101 -9.94 4.50 -21.09
N ALA A 102 -9.28 3.79 -20.18
CA ALA A 102 -7.99 3.19 -20.47
C ALA A 102 -8.14 2.09 -21.54
N THR A 103 -7.12 1.94 -22.39
CA THR A 103 -7.04 0.79 -23.32
C THR A 103 -6.51 -0.46 -22.63
N GLU A 104 -5.84 -0.28 -21.48
CA GLU A 104 -5.18 -1.32 -20.71
C GLU A 104 -5.21 -0.93 -19.24
N ILE A 105 -5.49 -1.88 -18.35
CA ILE A 105 -5.54 -1.69 -16.89
C ILE A 105 -4.51 -2.63 -16.24
N GLY A 106 -3.76 -2.11 -15.27
CA GLY A 106 -2.94 -2.92 -14.38
C GLY A 106 -3.72 -3.31 -13.14
N ALA A 107 -4.02 -4.59 -12.96
CA ALA A 107 -4.60 -5.13 -11.73
C ALA A 107 -3.49 -5.51 -10.76
N LEU A 108 -3.21 -4.62 -9.80
CA LEU A 108 -2.24 -4.83 -8.74
C LEU A 108 -2.92 -5.53 -7.55
N GLY A 109 -2.74 -6.84 -7.45
CA GLY A 109 -3.13 -7.62 -6.29
C GLY A 109 -2.16 -7.39 -5.14
N ILE A 110 -2.66 -7.02 -3.97
CA ILE A 110 -1.92 -6.76 -2.75
C ILE A 110 -2.48 -7.67 -1.68
N VAL A 111 -1.64 -8.57 -1.19
CA VAL A 111 -1.95 -9.39 -0.02
C VAL A 111 -1.18 -8.83 1.16
N THR A 112 -1.88 -8.41 2.21
CA THR A 112 -1.29 -7.99 3.48
C THR A 112 -1.62 -9.02 4.54
N ALA A 113 -0.65 -9.50 5.32
CA ALA A 113 -0.91 -10.49 6.36
C ALA A 113 -0.05 -10.29 7.62
N THR A 114 -0.38 -10.99 8.71
CA THR A 114 0.36 -10.95 9.98
C THR A 114 1.78 -11.50 9.89
N SER A 115 2.11 -12.26 8.85
CA SER A 115 3.47 -12.76 8.57
C SER A 115 3.76 -12.86 7.07
N GLN A 116 5.03 -12.72 6.68
CA GLN A 116 5.45 -12.87 5.28
C GLN A 116 5.09 -14.24 4.68
N PRO A 117 5.26 -15.39 5.39
CA PRO A 117 4.86 -16.68 4.86
C PRO A 117 3.36 -16.76 4.54
N LEU A 118 2.49 -16.19 5.39
CA LEU A 118 1.06 -16.17 5.15
C LEU A 118 0.70 -15.27 3.96
N ALA A 119 1.31 -14.08 3.85
CA ALA A 119 1.13 -13.20 2.70
C ALA A 119 1.51 -13.90 1.38
N ALA A 120 2.65 -14.59 1.36
CA ALA A 120 3.10 -15.34 0.19
C ALA A 120 2.21 -16.55 -0.14
N GLU A 121 1.67 -17.25 0.87
CA GLU A 121 0.74 -18.36 0.67
C GLU A 121 -0.58 -17.88 0.04
N VAL A 122 -1.18 -16.82 0.59
CA VAL A 122 -2.42 -16.25 0.06
C VAL A 122 -2.20 -15.64 -1.33
N ALA A 123 -1.05 -15.01 -1.59
CA ALA A 123 -0.69 -14.51 -2.92
C ALA A 123 -0.63 -15.63 -3.98
N LYS A 124 -0.10 -16.81 -3.63
CA LYS A 124 -0.12 -17.99 -4.52
C LYS A 124 -1.55 -18.50 -4.80
N LEU A 125 -2.47 -18.33 -3.85
CA LEU A 125 -3.88 -18.65 -4.07
C LEU A 125 -4.56 -17.62 -4.99
N LEU A 126 -4.15 -16.36 -4.92
CA LEU A 126 -4.63 -15.24 -5.74
C LEU A 126 -4.16 -15.33 -7.19
N ASN A 127 -2.92 -15.77 -7.44
CA ASN A 127 -2.33 -15.90 -8.77
C ASN A 127 -3.27 -16.51 -9.84
N PRO A 128 -3.81 -17.74 -9.67
CA PRO A 128 -4.66 -18.34 -10.69
C PRO A 128 -5.96 -17.56 -10.94
N TYR A 129 -6.47 -16.80 -9.97
CA TYR A 129 -7.61 -15.91 -10.20
C TYR A 129 -7.22 -14.74 -11.10
N LEU A 130 -6.10 -14.07 -10.80
CA LEU A 130 -5.61 -12.96 -11.63
C LEU A 130 -5.22 -13.41 -13.04
N LEU A 131 -4.98 -14.72 -13.26
CA LEU A 131 -4.62 -15.27 -14.55
C LEU A 131 -5.82 -15.77 -15.37
N HIS A 132 -6.80 -16.41 -14.72
CA HIS A 132 -7.82 -17.21 -15.40
C HIS A 132 -9.26 -16.98 -14.97
N HIS A 133 -9.52 -15.99 -14.10
CA HIS A 133 -10.88 -15.76 -13.60
C HIS A 133 -11.78 -15.13 -14.68
N PRO A 134 -12.87 -15.81 -15.11
CA PRO A 134 -13.77 -15.27 -16.13
C PRO A 134 -14.74 -14.23 -15.53
N LEU A 135 -15.26 -13.33 -16.38
CA LEU A 135 -16.37 -12.42 -16.06
C LEU A 135 -17.71 -13.15 -15.96
N THR A 136 -17.91 -14.21 -16.73
CA THR A 136 -19.18 -14.96 -16.77
C THR A 136 -18.94 -16.46 -16.64
N ALA A 137 -19.93 -17.20 -16.16
CA ALA A 137 -19.78 -18.65 -15.96
C ALA A 137 -19.69 -19.45 -17.28
N GLU A 138 -20.22 -18.90 -18.37
CA GLU A 138 -20.38 -19.58 -19.66
C GLU A 138 -19.38 -19.09 -20.72
N GLU A 139 -18.21 -18.59 -20.32
CA GLU A 139 -17.15 -18.19 -21.25
C GLU A 139 -15.87 -19.03 -21.12
N GLU A 140 -15.06 -18.99 -22.17
CA GLU A 140 -13.70 -19.54 -22.15
C GLU A 140 -12.84 -18.77 -21.15
N GLN A 141 -11.99 -19.48 -20.40
CA GLN A 141 -11.14 -18.83 -19.40
C GLN A 141 -10.20 -17.85 -20.08
N PRO A 142 -10.14 -16.59 -19.62
CA PRO A 142 -9.16 -15.65 -20.11
C PRO A 142 -7.75 -16.12 -19.72
N THR A 143 -6.75 -15.58 -20.39
CA THR A 143 -5.37 -15.65 -19.91
C THR A 143 -4.79 -14.24 -19.97
N PHE A 144 -4.51 -13.69 -18.80
CA PHE A 144 -3.90 -12.37 -18.66
C PHE A 144 -2.38 -12.45 -18.63
N ALA A 145 -1.71 -11.32 -18.81
CA ALA A 145 -0.26 -11.26 -18.78
C ALA A 145 0.25 -10.83 -17.40
N PHE A 146 1.19 -11.60 -16.84
CA PHE A 146 2.05 -11.12 -15.76
C PHE A 146 3.35 -10.54 -16.38
N PRO A 147 3.82 -9.37 -15.93
CA PRO A 147 5.04 -8.77 -16.42
C PRO A 147 6.32 -9.45 -15.89
N PHE A 148 6.20 -10.26 -14.82
CA PHE A 148 7.33 -10.92 -14.16
C PHE A 148 7.07 -12.42 -13.94
N SER A 149 8.17 -13.17 -13.79
CA SER A 149 8.17 -14.57 -13.40
C SER A 149 9.30 -14.80 -12.38
N PRO A 150 9.01 -15.23 -11.15
CA PRO A 150 7.68 -15.50 -10.58
C PRO A 150 6.78 -14.25 -10.55
N ALA A 151 5.47 -14.45 -10.52
CA ALA A 151 4.50 -13.35 -10.57
C ALA A 151 4.37 -12.63 -9.22
N GLU A 152 4.55 -13.37 -8.12
CA GLU A 152 4.52 -12.87 -6.75
C GLU A 152 5.84 -12.19 -6.39
N ILE A 153 5.73 -11.01 -5.77
CA ILE A 153 6.87 -10.25 -5.26
C ILE A 153 6.65 -9.99 -3.78
N ASP A 154 7.51 -10.58 -2.95
CA ASP A 154 7.53 -10.32 -1.51
C ASP A 154 8.05 -8.90 -1.23
N ARG A 155 7.21 -8.08 -0.62
CA ARG A 155 7.52 -6.70 -0.24
C ARG A 155 8.15 -6.58 1.14
N GLY A 156 7.99 -7.60 1.99
CA GLY A 156 8.46 -7.54 3.37
C GLY A 156 7.48 -6.79 4.28
N ALA A 157 8.00 -6.36 5.43
CA ALA A 157 7.23 -5.64 6.42
C ALA A 157 6.74 -4.29 5.87
N VAL A 158 5.46 -3.99 6.12
CA VAL A 158 4.89 -2.66 5.95
C VAL A 158 4.74 -2.00 7.31
N TYR A 159 4.80 -0.66 7.31
CA TYR A 159 4.82 0.12 8.53
C TYR A 159 3.70 1.14 8.51
N GLU A 160 3.05 1.33 9.66
CA GLU A 160 2.12 2.43 9.87
C GLU A 160 2.69 3.40 10.90
N PHE A 161 2.36 4.67 10.71
CA PHE A 161 2.68 5.71 11.65
C PHE A 161 1.77 5.56 12.88
N CYS A 162 2.35 5.42 14.08
CA CYS A 162 1.61 5.09 15.30
C CYS A 162 1.85 6.06 16.46
N LEU A 163 2.73 7.05 16.30
CA LEU A 163 3.06 7.98 17.38
C LEU A 163 3.43 9.36 16.82
N ASN A 164 2.73 10.39 17.29
CA ASN A 164 3.07 11.81 17.12
C ASN A 164 2.89 12.50 18.46
N HIS A 165 3.98 12.74 19.17
CA HIS A 165 3.93 13.26 20.53
C HIS A 165 4.99 14.34 20.74
N VAL A 166 4.72 15.26 21.65
CA VAL A 166 5.70 16.24 22.12
C VAL A 166 6.15 15.79 23.51
N LEU A 167 7.39 15.34 23.61
CA LEU A 167 7.99 14.91 24.86
C LEU A 167 8.72 16.09 25.50
N ALA A 168 8.29 16.47 26.71
CA ALA A 168 9.01 17.42 27.54
C ALA A 168 10.19 16.75 28.23
N LEU A 169 11.35 17.41 28.23
CA LEU A 169 12.59 16.96 28.84
C LEU A 169 13.11 18.00 29.84
N ASP A 170 13.79 17.53 30.89
CA ASP A 170 14.46 18.39 31.85
C ASP A 170 15.83 18.83 31.30
N ASP A 171 16.56 17.92 30.63
CA ASP A 171 17.77 18.18 29.85
C ASP A 171 17.60 17.73 28.38
N PRO A 172 18.12 18.48 27.38
CA PRO A 172 18.00 18.11 25.97
C PRO A 172 18.47 16.69 25.60
N MET A 173 19.38 16.10 26.37
CA MET A 173 19.94 14.77 26.11
C MET A 173 19.23 13.62 26.83
N ASP A 174 18.23 13.90 27.68
CA ASP A 174 17.56 12.88 28.52
C ASP A 174 16.95 11.71 27.73
N ALA A 175 16.58 11.94 26.46
CA ALA A 175 15.97 10.94 25.58
C ALA A 175 16.96 10.27 24.60
N PHE A 176 18.26 10.57 24.65
CA PHE A 176 19.22 10.15 23.63
C PHE A 176 20.49 9.54 24.22
N THR A 177 20.88 8.38 23.69
CA THR A 177 22.18 7.75 23.96
C THR A 177 23.09 7.96 22.76
N LEU A 178 24.31 8.44 22.99
CA LEU A 178 25.34 8.59 21.95
C LEU A 178 26.29 7.40 22.01
N GLU A 179 26.36 6.62 20.94
CA GLU A 179 27.37 5.58 20.74
C GLU A 179 28.31 6.01 19.61
N VAL A 180 29.62 6.00 19.88
CA VAL A 180 30.66 6.32 18.89
C VAL A 180 31.39 5.02 18.54
N THR A 181 31.42 4.69 17.25
CA THR A 181 32.17 3.55 16.71
C THR A 181 33.35 4.06 15.90
N ASP A 182 34.53 3.49 16.15
CA ASP A 182 35.72 3.75 15.32
C ASP A 182 35.53 3.13 13.91
N ALA A 183 36.12 3.77 12.90
CA ALA A 183 36.02 3.39 11.50
C ALA A 183 36.81 2.13 11.14
#